data_AF-Q9XTU9-F1
#
_entry.id   AF-Q9XTU9-F1
#
_cell.length_a   1.000
_cell.length_b   1.000
_cell.length_c   1.000
_cell.angle_alpha   90.00
_cell.angle_beta   90.00
_cell.angle_gamma   90.00
#
_symmetry.space_group_name_H-M   'P 1'
#
loop_
_entity.id
_entity.type
_entity.pdbx_description
1 polymer ?
#
loop_
_entity_poly.entity_id
_entity_poly.type
_entity_poly.pdbx_seq_one_letter_code
_entity_poly.pdbx_strand_id
1 'polypeptide(L)'
;MLRVLSRQAFSMVRAANFSASASSAGGGGLSDEVRKRIDGIVKKDDVVVFMKGTQQEPACGFSRNVKLVLDFHNVKFQDYNVLTDQELREGVKIFSEWPTIPQVYVKGEFVGGCDILISMHKDGEISDFLDEKGISNKYGKQ
;
A
#
# COMPACT_ATOMS: atom_id res chain seq x y z
N MET A 1 -51.53 8.82 -16.69
CA MET A 1 -51.48 9.71 -17.89
C MET A 1 -50.68 10.96 -17.54
N LEU A 2 -49.64 11.27 -18.32
CA LEU A 2 -49.02 12.59 -18.65
C LEU A 2 -47.51 12.37 -18.87
N ARG A 3 -47.08 12.23 -20.14
CA ARG A 3 -46.57 13.27 -21.05
C ARG A 3 -45.10 13.65 -20.79
N VAL A 4 -44.29 13.02 -21.63
CA VAL A 4 -43.00 13.43 -22.21
C VAL A 4 -42.99 14.93 -22.55
N LEU A 5 -41.83 15.58 -22.35
CA LEU A 5 -41.09 16.43 -23.30
C LEU A 5 -40.33 17.56 -22.59
N SER A 6 -39.00 17.57 -22.71
CA SER A 6 -38.30 18.71 -23.34
C SER A 6 -36.82 18.36 -23.53
N ARG A 7 -36.45 18.29 -24.80
CA ARG A 7 -35.06 18.34 -25.26
C ARG A 7 -34.56 19.77 -25.07
N GLN A 8 -33.40 19.96 -24.45
CA GLN A 8 -32.58 21.11 -24.78
C GLN A 8 -31.24 20.64 -25.33
N ALA A 9 -30.91 21.32 -26.42
CA ALA A 9 -29.90 21.07 -27.41
C ALA A 9 -28.61 21.81 -27.06
N PHE A 10 -27.49 21.21 -27.50
CA PHE A 10 -26.29 21.87 -28.04
C PHE A 10 -25.59 22.97 -27.21
N SER A 11 -24.33 22.72 -26.86
CA SER A 11 -23.22 23.43 -27.51
C SER A 11 -21.86 22.81 -27.12
N MET A 12 -21.15 22.32 -28.13
CA MET A 12 -19.73 22.00 -28.08
C MET A 12 -18.91 23.29 -27.94
N VAL A 13 -18.04 23.40 -26.92
CA VAL A 13 -16.84 24.26 -27.02
C VAL A 13 -15.63 23.60 -26.36
N ARG A 14 -14.72 23.22 -27.27
CA ARG A 14 -13.25 23.13 -27.19
C ARG A 14 -12.56 22.28 -26.12
N ALA A 15 -12.06 21.13 -26.61
CA ALA A 15 -10.81 20.54 -26.17
C ALA A 15 -9.66 21.57 -26.30
N ALA A 16 -8.97 21.84 -25.18
CA ALA A 16 -7.67 22.50 -25.18
C ALA A 16 -6.63 21.50 -24.65
N ASN A 17 -5.78 21.04 -25.57
CA ASN A 17 -4.59 20.25 -25.30
C ASN A 17 -3.67 21.00 -24.32
N PHE A 18 -3.44 20.47 -23.13
CA PHE A 18 -2.24 20.79 -22.37
C PHE A 18 -1.40 19.53 -22.21
N SER A 19 -0.21 19.63 -22.79
CA SER A 19 0.80 18.60 -22.96
C SER A 19 1.12 17.91 -21.63
N ALA A 20 0.79 16.62 -21.54
CA ALA A 20 1.35 15.75 -20.52
C ALA A 20 2.84 15.60 -20.84
N SER A 21 3.68 16.35 -20.13
CA SER A 21 5.10 16.06 -20.03
C SER A 21 5.24 14.67 -19.42
N ALA A 22 5.47 13.68 -20.28
CA ALA A 22 5.93 12.36 -19.90
C ALA A 22 7.31 12.55 -19.22
N SER A 23 7.30 12.71 -17.90
CA SER A 23 8.50 12.59 -17.08
C SER A 23 8.97 11.13 -17.20
N SER A 24 10.05 10.96 -17.95
CA SER A 24 10.85 9.73 -18.02
C SER A 24 11.11 9.20 -16.62
N ALA A 25 10.53 8.05 -16.28
CA ALA A 25 10.89 7.28 -15.11
C ALA A 25 12.36 6.88 -15.25
N GLY A 26 13.25 7.64 -14.61
CA GLY A 26 14.64 7.28 -14.46
C GLY A 26 14.70 5.97 -13.67
N GLY A 27 15.01 4.88 -14.37
CA GLY A 27 15.37 3.60 -13.76
C GLY A 27 16.70 3.74 -13.03
N GLY A 28 16.68 4.42 -11.89
CA GLY A 28 17.77 4.35 -10.92
C GLY A 28 17.78 2.94 -10.36
N GLY A 29 18.86 2.20 -10.58
CA GLY A 29 19.05 0.90 -9.94
C GLY A 29 19.03 1.03 -8.41
N LEU A 30 18.63 -0.04 -7.73
CA LEU A 30 18.73 -0.14 -6.29
C LEU A 30 20.19 -0.44 -5.91
N SER A 31 20.85 0.42 -5.14
CA SER A 31 22.21 0.16 -4.68
C SER A 31 22.25 -1.05 -3.74
N ASP A 32 23.40 -1.73 -3.68
CA ASP A 32 23.56 -2.94 -2.85
C ASP A 32 23.38 -2.64 -1.36
N GLU A 33 23.77 -1.43 -0.93
CA GLU A 33 23.62 -0.96 0.45
C GLU A 33 22.14 -0.80 0.83
N VAL A 34 21.35 -0.16 -0.04
CA VAL A 34 19.91 0.05 0.19
C VAL A 34 19.16 -1.28 0.12
N ARG A 35 19.54 -2.17 -0.82
CA ARG A 35 18.99 -3.52 -0.90
C ARG A 35 19.22 -4.30 0.39
N LYS A 36 20.45 -4.32 0.91
CA LYS A 36 20.79 -4.97 2.18
C LYS A 36 20.03 -4.34 3.36
N ARG A 37 19.87 -3.02 3.35
CA ARG A 37 19.11 -2.29 4.38
C ARG A 37 17.65 -2.73 4.40
N ILE A 38 16.98 -2.77 3.24
CA ILE A 38 15.58 -3.20 3.14
C ILE A 38 15.43 -4.67 3.50
N ASP A 39 16.31 -5.54 2.99
CA ASP A 39 16.34 -6.97 3.32
C ASP A 39 16.48 -7.21 4.83
N GLY A 40 17.37 -6.46 5.49
CA GLY A 40 17.53 -6.50 6.94
C GLY A 40 16.30 -6.00 7.69
N ILE A 41 15.65 -4.94 7.20
CA ILE A 41 14.40 -4.42 7.79
C ILE A 41 13.28 -5.46 7.74
N VAL A 42 13.01 -6.04 6.58
CA VAL A 42 11.85 -6.95 6.41
C VAL A 42 12.03 -8.28 7.14
N LYS A 43 13.28 -8.66 7.44
CA LYS A 43 13.62 -9.86 8.22
C LYS A 43 13.70 -9.60 9.73
N LYS A 44 13.77 -8.34 10.16
CA LYS A 44 13.95 -8.00 11.57
C LYS A 44 12.69 -8.26 12.39
N ASP A 45 11.54 -7.97 11.82
CA ASP A 45 10.24 -8.05 12.49
C ASP A 45 9.28 -8.93 11.67
N ASP A 46 8.38 -9.61 12.36
CA ASP A 46 7.48 -10.59 11.75
C ASP A 46 6.47 -9.96 10.78
N VAL A 47 6.03 -8.73 11.06
CA VAL A 47 5.15 -7.95 10.18
C VAL A 47 5.74 -6.56 10.07
N VAL A 48 6.06 -6.14 8.85
CA VAL A 48 6.67 -4.84 8.56
C VAL A 48 5.78 -4.07 7.60
N VAL A 49 5.58 -2.78 7.88
CA VAL A 49 4.80 -1.90 7.01
C VAL A 49 5.62 -0.66 6.66
N PHE A 50 5.97 -0.52 5.38
CA PHE A 50 6.45 0.75 4.85
C PHE A 50 5.25 1.63 4.57
N MET A 51 5.13 2.76 5.28
CA MET A 51 3.94 3.61 5.22
C MET A 51 4.27 5.09 5.20
N LYS A 52 3.29 5.91 4.81
CA LYS A 52 3.39 7.37 4.91
C LYS A 52 2.91 7.81 6.29
N GLY A 53 3.79 8.42 7.07
CA GLY A 53 3.56 8.67 8.49
C GLY A 53 3.95 7.46 9.33
N THR A 54 3.46 7.39 10.57
CA THR A 54 3.77 6.32 11.52
C THR A 54 2.51 5.54 11.89
N GLN A 55 2.67 4.49 12.70
CA GLN A 55 1.53 3.83 13.35
C GLN A 55 0.65 4.80 14.13
N GLN A 56 1.25 5.68 14.93
CA GLN A 56 0.51 6.61 15.76
C GLN A 56 -0.09 7.75 14.95
N GLU A 57 0.61 8.18 13.89
CA GLU A 57 0.23 9.31 13.06
C GLU A 57 0.27 8.95 11.56
N PRO A 58 -0.70 8.17 11.04
CA PRO A 58 -0.76 7.85 9.61
C PRO A 58 -1.07 9.11 8.79
N ALA A 59 -0.17 9.46 7.87
CA ALA A 59 -0.22 10.70 7.07
C ALA A 59 -0.88 10.50 5.69
N CYS A 60 -1.46 9.34 5.42
CA CYS A 60 -2.11 9.00 4.16
C CYS A 60 -3.30 8.05 4.41
N GLY A 61 -4.40 8.23 3.68
CA GLY A 61 -5.61 7.38 3.80
C GLY A 61 -5.33 5.89 3.56
N PHE A 62 -4.51 5.54 2.56
CA PHE A 62 -4.13 4.15 2.30
C PHE A 62 -3.29 3.55 3.43
N SER A 63 -2.34 4.31 3.99
CA SER A 63 -1.54 3.88 5.14
C SER A 63 -2.39 3.71 6.40
N ARG A 64 -3.38 4.60 6.59
CA ARG A 64 -4.37 4.49 7.67
C ARG A 64 -5.22 3.24 7.53
N ASN A 65 -5.66 2.91 6.32
CA ASN A 65 -6.47 1.70 6.08
C ASN A 65 -5.69 0.43 6.37
N VAL A 66 -4.41 0.33 5.97
CA VAL A 66 -3.55 -0.80 6.34
C VAL A 66 -3.44 -0.94 7.86
N LYS A 67 -3.18 0.16 8.57
CA LYS A 67 -3.17 0.15 10.03
C LYS A 67 -4.51 -0.34 10.61
N LEU A 68 -5.64 0.18 10.13
CA LEU A 68 -6.96 -0.20 10.63
C LEU A 68 -7.25 -1.69 10.45
N VAL A 69 -6.85 -2.28 9.31
CA VAL A 69 -7.00 -3.72 9.07
C VAL A 69 -6.13 -4.52 10.04
N LEU A 70 -4.85 -4.18 10.18
CA LEU A 70 -3.95 -4.90 11.10
C LEU A 70 -4.41 -4.77 12.56
N ASP A 71 -4.86 -3.58 12.98
CA ASP A 71 -5.44 -3.34 14.30
C ASP A 71 -6.71 -4.17 14.51
N PHE A 72 -7.60 -4.28 13.51
CA PHE A 72 -8.82 -5.07 13.59
C PHE A 72 -8.53 -6.56 13.88
N HIS A 73 -7.44 -7.07 13.33
CA HIS A 73 -6.95 -8.44 13.54
C HIS A 73 -5.98 -8.58 14.73
N ASN A 74 -5.76 -7.52 15.51
CA ASN A 74 -4.78 -7.45 16.61
C ASN A 74 -3.35 -7.83 16.19
N VAL A 75 -2.97 -7.58 14.93
CA VAL A 75 -1.64 -7.89 14.42
C VAL A 75 -0.69 -6.76 14.79
N LYS A 76 0.35 -7.10 15.56
CA LYS A 76 1.45 -6.18 15.82
C LYS A 76 2.34 -6.11 14.58
N PHE A 77 2.76 -4.91 14.23
CA PHE A 77 3.70 -4.69 13.13
C PHE A 77 4.72 -3.62 13.51
N GLN A 78 5.83 -3.56 12.78
CA GLN A 78 6.79 -2.47 12.84
C GLN A 78 6.55 -1.53 11.65
N ASP A 79 6.37 -0.23 11.90
CA ASP A 79 6.29 0.75 10.82
C ASP A 79 7.65 1.36 10.47
N TYR A 80 7.78 1.69 9.19
CA TYR A 80 8.87 2.49 8.64
C TYR A 80 8.29 3.63 7.82
N ASN A 81 8.47 4.85 8.34
CA ASN A 81 7.95 6.06 7.70
C ASN A 81 8.81 6.46 6.49
N VAL A 82 8.25 6.31 5.29
CA VAL A 82 8.96 6.66 4.04
C VAL A 82 8.90 8.15 3.69
N LEU A 83 8.16 8.98 4.45
CA LEU A 83 8.12 10.43 4.20
C LEU A 83 9.41 11.13 4.65
N THR A 84 10.11 10.55 5.63
CA THR A 84 11.35 11.10 6.19
C THR A 84 12.61 10.49 5.57
N ASP A 85 12.44 9.49 4.69
CA ASP A 85 13.55 8.75 4.08
C ASP A 85 13.25 8.48 2.61
N GLN A 86 13.76 9.36 1.74
CA GLN A 86 13.53 9.30 0.30
C GLN A 86 14.24 8.11 -0.36
N GLU A 87 15.40 7.70 0.18
CA GLU A 87 16.13 6.54 -0.32
C GLU A 87 15.36 5.25 -0.02
N LEU A 88 14.82 5.11 1.19
CA LEU A 88 13.95 4.00 1.55
C LEU A 88 12.66 4.00 0.73
N ARG A 89 12.07 5.17 0.50
CA ARG A 89 10.83 5.33 -0.27
C ARG A 89 10.95 4.84 -1.70
N GLU A 90 12.01 5.21 -2.40
CA GLU A 90 12.23 4.77 -3.78
C GLU A 90 12.80 3.36 -3.80
N GLY A 91 13.69 3.03 -2.87
CA GLY A 91 14.33 1.74 -2.78
C GLY A 91 13.34 0.61 -2.54
N VAL A 92 12.35 0.80 -1.65
CA VAL A 92 11.35 -0.25 -1.37
C VAL A 92 10.47 -0.54 -2.58
N LYS A 93 10.13 0.47 -3.40
CA LYS A 93 9.34 0.27 -4.62
C LYS A 93 10.07 -0.59 -5.64
N ILE A 94 11.39 -0.39 -5.78
CA ILE A 94 12.23 -1.19 -6.67
C ILE A 94 12.44 -2.58 -6.08
N PHE A 95 12.67 -2.68 -4.76
CA PHE A 95 12.92 -3.94 -4.08
C PHE A 95 11.76 -4.94 -4.19
N SER A 96 10.52 -4.50 -4.03
CA SER A 96 9.31 -5.34 -4.19
C SER A 96 8.77 -5.38 -5.60
N GLU A 97 9.37 -4.64 -6.54
CA GLU A 97 8.80 -4.42 -7.87
C GLU A 97 7.36 -3.84 -7.81
N TRP A 98 7.07 -3.04 -6.77
CA TRP A 98 5.73 -2.52 -6.48
C TRP A 98 5.71 -0.98 -6.38
N PRO A 99 4.92 -0.26 -7.20
CA PRO A 99 5.07 1.19 -7.36
C PRO A 99 4.46 2.04 -6.24
N THR A 100 3.61 1.47 -5.38
CA THR A 100 2.81 2.23 -4.39
C THR A 100 3.27 2.00 -2.96
N ILE A 101 2.90 2.94 -2.08
CA ILE A 101 3.02 2.88 -0.62
C ILE A 101 1.61 3.07 -0.04
N PRO A 102 1.16 2.31 0.97
CA PRO A 102 1.93 1.41 1.83
C PRO A 102 2.29 0.05 1.18
N GLN A 103 3.31 -0.61 1.74
CA GLN A 103 3.69 -2.00 1.43
C GLN A 103 3.80 -2.81 2.71
N VAL A 104 3.25 -4.03 2.69
CA VAL A 104 3.19 -4.95 3.83
C VAL A 104 4.08 -6.15 3.54
N TYR A 105 4.90 -6.50 4.52
CA TYR A 105 5.74 -7.70 4.53
C TYR A 105 5.39 -8.54 5.74
N VAL A 106 5.40 -9.86 5.56
CA VAL A 106 5.20 -10.84 6.63
C VAL A 106 6.30 -11.89 6.53
N LYS A 107 7.03 -12.10 7.63
CA LYS A 107 8.18 -13.02 7.71
C LYS A 107 9.22 -12.79 6.59
N GLY A 108 9.48 -11.52 6.27
CA GLY A 108 10.40 -11.12 5.21
C GLY A 108 9.86 -11.22 3.78
N GLU A 109 8.65 -11.75 3.59
CA GLU A 109 8.03 -11.89 2.27
C GLU A 109 7.09 -10.73 1.99
N PHE A 110 7.15 -10.20 0.76
CA PHE A 110 6.24 -9.15 0.32
C PHE A 110 4.83 -9.72 0.14
N VAL A 111 3.85 -9.11 0.81
CA VAL A 111 2.43 -9.52 0.74
C VAL A 111 1.68 -8.68 -0.28
N GLY A 112 1.86 -7.36 -0.24
CA GLY A 112 1.10 -6.46 -1.10
C GLY A 112 0.98 -5.03 -0.57
N GLY A 113 0.16 -4.24 -1.27
CA GLY A 113 -0.23 -2.90 -0.85
C GLY A 113 -1.53 -2.86 -0.05
N CYS A 114 -2.11 -1.66 0.04
CA CYS A 114 -3.37 -1.42 0.76
C CYS A 114 -4.54 -2.25 0.22
N ASP A 115 -4.71 -2.31 -1.10
CA ASP A 115 -5.90 -2.92 -1.70
C ASP A 115 -5.93 -4.44 -1.52
N ILE A 116 -4.76 -5.09 -1.62
CA ILE A 116 -4.61 -6.54 -1.36
C ILE A 116 -4.99 -6.85 0.08
N LEU A 117 -4.45 -6.10 1.04
CA LEU A 117 -4.76 -6.32 2.46
C LEU A 117 -6.25 -6.08 2.78
N ILE A 118 -6.86 -5.07 2.14
CA ILE A 118 -8.31 -4.82 2.27
C ILE A 118 -9.12 -5.96 1.63
N SER A 119 -8.71 -6.51 0.49
CA SER A 119 -9.41 -7.64 -0.14
C SER A 119 -9.37 -8.85 0.78
N MET A 120 -8.17 -9.27 1.21
CA MET A 120 -8.00 -10.39 2.13
C MET A 120 -8.81 -10.22 3.42
N HIS A 121 -8.95 -8.98 3.91
CA HIS A 121 -9.81 -8.68 5.05
C HIS A 121 -11.30 -8.86 4.75
N LYS A 122 -11.79 -8.35 3.61
CA LYS A 122 -13.20 -8.45 3.21
C LYS A 122 -13.61 -9.88 2.88
N ASP A 123 -12.71 -10.62 2.26
CA ASP A 123 -12.93 -11.99 1.81
C ASP A 123 -12.76 -13.00 2.97
N GLY A 124 -12.25 -12.55 4.12
CA GLY A 124 -12.03 -13.38 5.31
C GLY A 124 -10.74 -14.21 5.28
N GLU A 125 -9.95 -14.07 4.22
CA GLU A 125 -8.73 -14.86 3.97
C GLU A 125 -7.53 -14.42 4.80
N ILE A 126 -7.53 -13.18 5.31
CA ILE A 126 -6.38 -12.62 6.04
C ILE A 126 -6.03 -13.42 7.31
N SER A 127 -7.02 -13.94 8.03
CA SER A 127 -6.77 -14.71 9.26
C SER A 127 -6.14 -16.06 8.95
N ASP A 128 -6.63 -16.76 7.93
CA ASP A 128 -6.04 -18.02 7.47
C ASP A 128 -4.60 -17.80 6.97
N PHE A 129 -4.35 -16.72 6.22
CA PHE A 129 -3.01 -16.33 5.78
C PHE A 129 -2.07 -16.07 6.97
N LEU A 130 -2.54 -15.34 7.99
CA LEU A 130 -1.74 -15.04 9.18
C LEU A 130 -1.43 -16.31 9.97
N ASP A 131 -2.40 -17.23 10.11
CA ASP A 131 -2.22 -18.53 10.76
C ASP A 131 -1.18 -19.38 10.02
N GLU A 132 -1.25 -19.44 8.68
CA GLU A 132 -0.28 -20.13 7.84
C GLU A 132 1.15 -19.60 8.05
N LYS A 133 1.29 -18.27 8.22
CA LYS A 133 2.57 -17.61 8.49
C LYS A 133 2.98 -17.65 9.98
N GLY A 134 2.18 -18.25 10.85
CA GLY A 134 2.44 -18.34 12.29
C GLY A 134 2.36 -16.99 13.01
N ILE A 135 1.54 -16.06 12.50
CA ILE A 135 1.32 -14.74 13.08
C ILE A 135 0.07 -14.78 13.96
N SER A 136 0.27 -14.54 15.27
CA SER A 136 -0.83 -14.40 16.21
C SER A 136 -1.79 -13.29 15.79
N ASN A 137 -3.06 -13.63 15.66
CA ASN A 137 -4.13 -12.72 15.28
C ASN A 137 -5.43 -13.05 16.03
N LYS A 138 -6.36 -12.09 16.04
CA LYS A 138 -7.59 -12.15 16.84
C LYS A 138 -8.56 -13.27 16.44
N TYR A 139 -8.58 -13.65 15.18
CA TYR A 139 -9.56 -14.58 14.61
C TYR A 139 -8.93 -15.90 14.14
N GLY A 140 -7.66 -16.11 14.45
CA GLY A 140 -6.91 -17.31 14.09
C GLY A 140 -7.43 -18.55 14.78
N LYS A 141 -7.18 -19.71 14.16
CA LYS A 141 -7.45 -21.03 14.74
C LYS A 141 -6.39 -21.30 15.81
N GLN A 142 -6.84 -21.44 17.07
CA GLN A 142 -5.95 -21.77 18.19
C GLN A 142 -5.38 -23.19 18.09
#